data_AF-A0A2J6J1C9-F1
#
_entry.id   AF-A0A2J6J1C9-F1
#
_cell.length_a   1.000
_cell.length_b   1.000
_cell.length_c   1.000
_cell.angle_alpha   90.00
_cell.angle_beta   90.00
_cell.angle_gamma   90.00
#
_symmetry.space_group_name_H-M   'P 1'
#
loop_
_entity.id
_entity.type
_entity.pdbx_description
1 polymer ?
#
loop_
_entity_poly.entity_id
_entity_poly.type
_entity_poly.pdbx_seq_one_letter_code
_entity_poly.pdbx_strand_id
1 'polypeptide(L)'
;MLSPVPAGRPAALGRAGAGGVGRYGMKRIIFLTPDDLPYGFAIAGLEQLMIAADEAHRTLLETTDDPDVGVVVIDERLLVGVEDEVIQKLHHQWPGQLLVLPTPAGAVPVEEDYLQRLIRRALGYHVRIRE
;
A
#
# COMPACT_ATOMS: atom_id res chain seq x y z
N MET A 1 28.22 -30.02 -5.78
CA MET A 1 28.37 -28.55 -5.87
C MET A 1 27.30 -28.05 -6.83
N LEU A 2 26.17 -27.56 -6.28
CA LEU A 2 25.03 -27.09 -7.06
C LEU A 2 25.18 -25.58 -7.28
N SER A 3 25.25 -25.16 -8.54
CA SER A 3 25.27 -23.76 -8.97
C SER A 3 23.84 -23.18 -8.90
N PRO A 4 23.65 -21.91 -8.49
CA PRO A 4 22.31 -21.32 -8.44
C PRO A 4 21.79 -20.95 -9.84
N VAL A 5 20.50 -21.18 -10.03
CA VAL A 5 19.69 -20.82 -11.21
C VAL A 5 19.47 -19.30 -11.21
N PRO A 6 19.66 -18.57 -12.33
CA PRO A 6 19.40 -17.14 -12.37
C PRO A 6 17.88 -16.87 -12.36
N ALA A 7 17.44 -16.02 -11.45
CA ALA A 7 16.07 -15.51 -11.39
C ALA A 7 15.76 -14.70 -12.66
N GLY A 8 14.90 -15.26 -13.52
CA GLY A 8 14.39 -14.58 -14.70
C GLY A 8 13.50 -13.41 -14.32
N ARG A 9 13.77 -12.24 -14.92
CA ARG A 9 12.88 -11.06 -14.90
C ARG A 9 11.53 -11.46 -15.50
N PRO A 10 10.39 -11.20 -14.87
CA PRO A 10 9.12 -11.33 -15.57
C PRO A 10 9.03 -10.25 -16.64
N ALA A 11 8.79 -10.73 -17.86
CA ALA A 11 8.64 -9.95 -19.07
C ALA A 11 7.45 -8.99 -18.97
N ALA A 12 7.63 -7.79 -19.51
CA ALA A 12 6.59 -6.83 -19.78
C ALA A 12 5.45 -7.51 -20.58
N LEU A 13 4.27 -7.61 -19.98
CA LEU A 13 3.08 -8.10 -20.66
C LEU A 13 2.39 -6.91 -21.34
N GLY A 14 2.49 -6.90 -22.67
CA GLY A 14 1.87 -5.91 -23.54
C GLY A 14 0.34 -5.97 -23.58
N ARG A 15 -0.23 -4.81 -23.90
CA ARG A 15 -1.65 -4.49 -24.08
C ARG A 15 -2.36 -5.36 -25.12
N ALA A 16 -3.64 -5.68 -24.84
CA ALA A 16 -4.65 -5.95 -25.85
C ALA A 16 -6.07 -5.66 -25.31
N GLY A 17 -6.92 -5.00 -26.13
CA GLY A 17 -8.37 -5.24 -26.10
C GLY A 17 -9.32 -4.08 -25.79
N ALA A 18 -9.60 -3.26 -26.80
CA ALA A 18 -10.85 -2.58 -27.16
C ALA A 18 -12.09 -2.62 -26.23
N GLY A 19 -12.57 -1.44 -25.85
CA GLY A 19 -13.91 -1.19 -25.32
C GLY A 19 -14.06 0.29 -24.96
N GLY A 20 -14.96 1.02 -25.62
CA GLY A 20 -15.18 2.44 -25.40
C GLY A 20 -15.62 2.75 -23.97
N VAL A 21 -14.69 3.18 -23.14
CA VAL A 21 -14.94 3.86 -21.87
C VAL A 21 -14.46 5.29 -22.07
N GLY A 22 -15.26 6.27 -21.63
CA GLY A 22 -14.93 7.69 -21.76
C GLY A 22 -13.52 8.00 -21.22
N ARG A 23 -12.99 9.19 -21.54
CA ARG A 23 -11.63 9.70 -21.26
C ARG A 23 -11.02 9.50 -19.85
N TYR A 24 -11.70 8.84 -18.93
CA TYR A 24 -11.11 8.23 -17.74
C TYR A 24 -10.48 6.88 -18.12
N GLY A 25 -9.19 6.89 -18.40
CA GLY A 25 -8.42 5.64 -18.45
C GLY A 25 -8.63 4.86 -17.14
N MET A 26 -8.76 3.53 -17.22
CA MET A 26 -8.95 2.71 -16.03
C MET A 26 -7.75 2.90 -15.09
N LYS A 27 -8.02 3.50 -13.93
CA LYS A 27 -7.02 3.70 -12.90
C LYS A 27 -6.73 2.38 -12.18
N ARG A 28 -5.47 2.12 -11.90
CA ARG A 28 -4.99 0.94 -11.20
C ARG A 28 -5.05 1.14 -9.68
N ILE A 29 -5.20 0.01 -8.98
CA ILE A 29 -5.16 -0.09 -7.53
C ILE A 29 -3.96 -0.95 -7.18
N ILE A 30 -3.03 -0.43 -6.38
CA ILE A 30 -1.80 -1.13 -6.00
C ILE A 30 -1.75 -1.30 -4.49
N PHE A 31 -1.46 -2.52 -4.05
CA PHE A 31 -1.24 -2.87 -2.65
C PHE A 31 0.26 -2.92 -2.35
N LEU A 32 0.72 -2.08 -1.44
CA LEU A 32 2.07 -2.14 -0.88
C LEU A 32 2.01 -2.91 0.43
N THR A 33 2.63 -4.08 0.48
CA THR A 33 2.65 -4.96 1.66
C THR A 33 4.06 -5.35 2.02
N PRO A 34 4.35 -5.70 3.29
CA PRO A 34 5.62 -6.30 3.66
C PRO A 34 5.86 -7.61 2.91
N ASP A 35 7.12 -7.99 2.79
CA ASP A 35 7.59 -9.21 2.15
C ASP A 35 7.23 -10.50 2.91
N ASP A 36 6.78 -10.38 4.16
CA ASP A 36 6.31 -11.48 5.00
C ASP A 36 4.82 -11.82 4.81
N LEU A 37 4.06 -11.00 4.07
CA LEU A 37 2.62 -11.17 3.90
C LEU A 37 2.31 -11.97 2.62
N PRO A 38 1.70 -13.17 2.72
CA PRO A 38 1.45 -14.00 1.55
C PRO A 38 0.53 -13.33 0.51
N TYR A 39 0.62 -13.79 -0.74
CA TYR A 39 0.00 -13.30 -1.98
C TYR A 39 -1.55 -13.26 -2.04
N GLY A 40 -2.25 -13.05 -0.91
CA GLY A 40 -3.72 -13.06 -0.84
C GLY A 40 -4.40 -12.08 -1.81
N PHE A 41 -3.80 -10.91 -2.04
CA PHE A 41 -4.30 -9.93 -2.99
C PHE A 41 -4.07 -10.37 -4.44
N ALA A 42 -2.88 -10.91 -4.75
CA ALA A 42 -2.57 -11.40 -6.09
C ALA A 42 -3.50 -12.55 -6.52
N ILE A 43 -3.89 -13.44 -5.59
CA ILE A 43 -4.86 -14.51 -5.86
C ILE A 43 -6.23 -13.95 -6.24
N ALA A 44 -6.61 -12.80 -5.67
CA ALA A 44 -7.85 -12.09 -6.00
C ALA A 44 -7.76 -11.27 -7.32
N GLY A 45 -6.63 -11.34 -8.04
CA GLY A 45 -6.40 -10.58 -9.26
C GLY A 45 -6.04 -9.11 -9.03
N LEU A 46 -5.66 -8.75 -7.79
CA LEU A 46 -5.23 -7.40 -7.43
C LEU A 46 -3.72 -7.27 -7.59
N GLU A 47 -3.25 -6.08 -7.96
CA GLU A 47 -1.83 -5.79 -8.10
C GLU A 47 -1.21 -5.55 -6.71
N GLN A 48 -0.20 -6.35 -6.37
CA GLN A 48 0.48 -6.31 -5.07
C GLN A 48 1.99 -6.19 -5.27
N LEU A 49 2.61 -5.22 -4.59
CA LEU A 49 4.05 -5.05 -4.46
C LEU A 49 4.45 -5.42 -3.04
N MET A 50 5.20 -6.50 -2.91
CA MET A 50 5.79 -6.94 -1.66
C MET A 50 7.16 -6.28 -1.49
N ILE A 51 7.33 -5.46 -0.47
CA ILE A 51 8.52 -4.62 -0.28
C ILE A 51 9.02 -4.64 1.15
N ALA A 52 10.33 -4.45 1.32
CA ALA A 52 10.92 -4.22 2.62
C ALA A 52 10.60 -2.81 3.14
N ALA A 53 10.60 -2.64 4.46
CA ALA A 53 10.21 -1.38 5.10
C ALA A 53 11.12 -0.19 4.70
N ASP A 54 12.40 -0.43 4.46
CA ASP A 54 13.36 0.58 4.00
C ASP A 54 13.15 1.03 2.55
N GLU A 55 12.43 0.23 1.76
CA GLU A 55 12.06 0.58 0.38
C GLU A 55 10.71 1.29 0.29
N ALA A 56 9.94 1.35 1.38
CA ALA A 56 8.57 1.87 1.41
C ALA A 56 8.46 3.30 0.87
N HIS A 57 9.36 4.20 1.29
CA HIS A 57 9.39 5.58 0.83
C HIS A 57 9.55 5.69 -0.69
N ARG A 58 10.56 5.01 -1.23
CA ARG A 58 10.86 5.05 -2.67
C ARG A 58 9.70 4.48 -3.47
N THR A 59 9.23 3.28 -3.10
CA THR A 59 8.16 2.60 -3.82
C THR A 59 6.84 3.38 -3.78
N LEU A 60 6.51 4.01 -2.64
CA LEU A 60 5.32 4.86 -2.54
C LEU A 60 5.39 6.02 -3.53
N LEU A 61 6.51 6.75 -3.58
CA LEU A 61 6.68 7.87 -4.50
C LEU A 61 6.57 7.42 -5.96
N GLU A 62 7.31 6.38 -6.34
CA GLU A 62 7.28 5.80 -7.70
C GLU A 62 5.85 5.38 -8.10
N THR A 63 5.11 4.77 -7.17
CA THR A 63 3.74 4.31 -7.41
C THR A 63 2.77 5.48 -7.59
N THR A 64 2.95 6.57 -6.83
CA THR A 64 2.08 7.76 -6.92
C THR A 64 2.42 8.67 -8.09
N ASP A 65 3.65 8.60 -8.62
CA ASP A 65 4.08 9.36 -9.81
C ASP A 65 3.48 8.77 -11.11
N ASP A 66 3.07 7.51 -11.09
CA ASP A 66 2.40 6.87 -12.22
C ASP A 66 0.98 7.45 -12.42
N PRO A 67 0.70 8.14 -13.54
CA PRO A 67 -0.58 8.76 -13.79
C PRO A 67 -1.71 7.75 -14.04
N ASP A 68 -1.43 6.47 -14.26
CA ASP A 68 -2.44 5.41 -14.39
C ASP A 68 -2.81 4.80 -13.03
N VAL A 69 -2.11 5.15 -11.94
CA VAL A 69 -2.49 4.71 -10.58
C VAL A 69 -3.49 5.69 -9.98
N GLY A 70 -4.59 5.17 -9.48
CA GLY A 70 -5.62 5.98 -8.80
C GLY A 70 -5.75 5.68 -7.32
N VAL A 71 -5.32 4.50 -6.88
CA VAL A 71 -5.39 4.10 -5.47
C VAL A 71 -4.12 3.36 -5.09
N VAL A 72 -3.53 3.77 -3.97
CA VAL A 72 -2.45 3.05 -3.31
C VAL A 72 -2.95 2.62 -1.94
N VAL A 73 -2.89 1.33 -1.66
CA VAL A 73 -3.21 0.75 -0.36
C VAL A 73 -1.89 0.34 0.28
N ILE A 74 -1.51 0.94 1.40
CA ILE A 74 -0.24 0.64 2.09
C ILE A 74 -0.51 -0.02 3.44
N ASP A 75 0.15 -1.14 3.72
CA ASP A 75 0.17 -1.76 5.04
C ASP A 75 0.80 -0.80 6.07
N GLU A 76 0.15 -0.65 7.22
CA GLU A 76 0.61 0.28 8.26
C GLU A 76 2.05 0.03 8.72
N ARG A 77 2.55 -1.21 8.65
CA ARG A 77 3.92 -1.57 9.05
C ARG A 77 4.97 -0.90 8.16
N LEU A 78 4.64 -0.62 6.90
CA LEU A 78 5.54 0.05 5.96
C LEU A 78 5.62 1.56 6.20
N LEU A 79 4.67 2.15 6.92
CA LEU A 79 4.69 3.59 7.22
C LEU A 79 5.87 4.00 8.09
N VAL A 80 6.48 3.08 8.85
CA VAL A 80 7.70 3.34 9.63
C VAL A 80 8.86 3.80 8.74
N GLY A 81 8.89 3.33 7.49
CA GLY A 81 9.89 3.73 6.50
C GLY A 81 9.50 4.96 5.66
N VAL A 82 8.37 5.62 5.95
CA VAL A 82 7.86 6.75 5.16
C VAL A 82 7.79 8.00 6.05
N GLU A 83 8.34 9.11 5.56
CA GLU A 83 8.29 10.40 6.24
C GLU A 83 6.86 10.98 6.24
N ASP A 84 6.44 11.57 7.37
CA ASP A 84 5.10 12.16 7.52
C ASP A 84 4.86 13.29 6.51
N GLU A 85 5.89 14.06 6.16
CA GLU A 85 5.82 15.13 5.16
C GLU A 85 5.43 14.60 3.78
N VAL A 86 5.86 13.38 3.41
CA VAL A 86 5.48 12.74 2.14
C VAL A 86 4.00 12.38 2.15
N ILE A 87 3.52 11.78 3.24
CA ILE A 87 2.11 11.41 3.40
C ILE A 87 1.21 12.65 3.31
N GLN A 88 1.59 13.73 4.00
CA GLN A 88 0.91 15.02 3.96
C GLN A 88 0.86 15.60 2.54
N LYS A 89 2.00 15.59 1.82
CA LYS A 89 2.06 16.06 0.42
C LYS A 89 1.14 15.25 -0.48
N LEU A 90 1.15 13.92 -0.36
CA LEU A 90 0.28 13.04 -1.15
C LEU A 90 -1.19 13.34 -0.89
N HIS A 91 -1.60 13.56 0.36
CA HIS A 91 -2.97 13.95 0.69
C HIS A 91 -3.44 15.26 0.04
N HIS A 92 -2.53 16.21 -0.19
CA HIS A 92 -2.87 17.52 -0.73
C HIS A 92 -2.70 17.65 -2.24
N GLN A 93 -1.73 16.94 -2.83
CA GLN A 93 -1.24 17.20 -4.18
C GLN A 93 -1.46 16.05 -5.14
N TRP A 94 -1.53 14.82 -4.64
CA TRP A 94 -1.73 13.66 -5.50
C TRP A 94 -3.22 13.49 -5.81
N PRO A 95 -3.62 13.40 -7.10
CA PRO A 95 -5.04 13.26 -7.48
C PRO A 95 -5.63 11.88 -7.17
N GLY A 96 -4.83 10.92 -6.68
CA GLY A 96 -5.28 9.58 -6.28
C GLY A 96 -5.65 9.48 -4.79
N GLN A 97 -5.99 8.28 -4.36
CA GLN A 97 -6.33 7.97 -2.96
C GLN A 97 -5.26 7.10 -2.32
N LEU A 98 -4.68 7.57 -1.21
CA LEU A 98 -3.85 6.75 -0.33
C LEU A 98 -4.72 6.16 0.77
N LEU A 99 -4.72 4.85 0.92
CA LEU A 99 -5.43 4.11 1.98
C LEU A 99 -4.42 3.35 2.82
N VAL A 100 -4.60 3.38 4.14
CA VAL A 100 -3.78 2.58 5.05
C VAL A 100 -4.53 1.31 5.41
N LEU A 101 -3.92 0.16 5.11
CA LEU A 101 -4.41 -1.14 5.49
C LEU A 101 -3.91 -1.46 6.91
N PRO A 102 -4.80 -1.70 7.88
CA PRO A 102 -4.37 -2.17 9.19
C PRO A 102 -3.75 -3.57 9.06
N THR A 103 -2.74 -3.86 9.88
CA THR A 103 -2.12 -5.17 9.93
C THR A 103 -3.20 -6.21 10.24
N PRO A 104 -3.34 -7.27 9.44
CA PRO A 104 -4.35 -8.29 9.69
C PRO A 104 -4.15 -8.90 11.09
N ALA A 105 -5.25 -8.98 11.84
CA ALA A 105 -5.26 -9.52 13.20
C ALA A 105 -4.71 -10.95 13.19
N GLY A 106 -3.55 -11.14 13.83
CA GLY A 106 -2.77 -12.38 13.77
C GLY A 106 -1.27 -12.16 14.04
N ALA A 107 -0.77 -10.94 13.76
CA ALA A 107 0.54 -10.48 14.23
C ALA A 107 0.44 -10.00 15.70
N VAL A 108 0.34 -10.94 16.64
CA VAL A 108 0.25 -10.76 18.11
C VAL A 108 -0.91 -9.84 18.61
N PRO A 109 -1.91 -10.39 19.31
CA PRO A 109 -3.03 -9.61 19.80
C PRO A 109 -2.62 -8.80 21.03
N VAL A 110 -2.80 -7.47 20.97
CA VAL A 110 -3.10 -6.66 22.17
C VAL A 110 -4.52 -6.13 21.96
N GLU A 111 -5.46 -6.83 22.58
CA GLU A 111 -6.89 -6.89 22.23
C GLU A 111 -7.72 -5.68 22.69
N GLU A 112 -7.12 -4.61 23.21
CA GLU A 112 -7.92 -3.48 23.77
C GLU A 112 -7.79 -2.13 23.05
N ASP A 113 -6.86 -1.95 22.11
CA ASP A 113 -6.48 -0.59 21.69
C ASP A 113 -6.78 -0.23 20.22
N TYR A 114 -7.48 -1.07 19.44
CA TYR A 114 -7.75 -0.77 18.02
C TYR A 114 -8.71 0.41 17.82
N LEU A 115 -9.84 0.42 18.54
CA LEU A 115 -10.79 1.55 18.53
C LEU A 115 -10.13 2.84 19.03
N GLN A 116 -9.31 2.76 20.07
CA GLN A 116 -8.58 3.92 20.57
C GLN A 116 -7.55 4.42 19.56
N ARG A 117 -6.83 3.53 18.86
CA ARG A 117 -5.90 3.91 17.78
C ARG A 117 -6.61 4.61 16.63
N LEU A 118 -7.78 4.12 16.20
CA LEU A 118 -8.58 4.77 15.16
C LEU A 118 -9.06 6.17 15.58
N ILE A 119 -9.53 6.32 16.82
CA ILE A 119 -9.95 7.62 17.37
C ILE A 119 -8.75 8.58 17.46
N ARG A 120 -7.60 8.11 17.95
CA ARG A 120 -6.36 8.91 18.05
C ARG A 120 -5.92 9.44 16.69
N ARG A 121 -5.97 8.60 15.64
CA ARG A 121 -5.56 8.98 14.28
C ARG A 121 -6.55 9.94 13.61
N ALA A 122 -7.84 9.76 13.83
CA ALA A 122 -8.87 10.62 13.25
C ALA A 122 -8.92 12.01 13.89
N LEU A 123 -8.55 12.14 15.17
CA LEU A 123 -8.68 13.39 15.92
C LEU A 123 -7.36 14.12 16.19
N GLY A 124 -6.20 13.48 16.00
CA GLY A 124 -4.89 14.11 16.18
C GLY A 124 -4.46 14.38 17.63
N TYR A 125 -5.29 14.07 18.64
CA TYR A 125 -4.95 14.23 20.07
C TYR A 125 -5.71 13.26 20.99
N HIS A 126 -5.16 13.05 22.19
CA HIS A 126 -5.55 12.01 23.17
C HIS A 126 -6.84 12.38 23.93
N VAL A 127 -7.93 11.63 23.72
CA VAL A 127 -9.12 11.70 24.60
C VAL A 127 -8.87 10.79 25.81
N ARG A 128 -8.69 11.38 26.99
CA ARG A 128 -8.75 10.61 28.25
C ARG A 128 -10.21 10.45 28.65
N ILE A 129 -10.74 9.26 28.44
CA ILE A 129 -11.99 8.87 29.07
C ILE A 129 -11.65 8.53 30.52
N ARG A 130 -12.12 9.36 31.45
CA ARG A 130 -12.15 9.04 32.87
C ARG A 130 -13.51 8.37 33.15
N GLU A 131 -13.46 7.27 33.89
CA GLU A 131 -14.64 6.64 34.50
C GLU A 131 -15.37 7.60 35.44
#